data_AF-A0A1M6X793-F1
#
_entry.id   AF-A0A1M6X793-F1
#
_cell.length_a   1.000
_cell.length_b   1.000
_cell.length_c   1.000
_cell.angle_alpha   90.00
_cell.angle_beta   90.00
_cell.angle_gamma   90.00
#
_symmetry.space_group_name_H-M   'P 1'
#
loop_
_entity.id
_entity.type
_entity.pdbx_description
1 polymer ?
#
loop_
_entity_poly.entity_id
_entity_poly.type
_entity_poly.pdbx_seq_one_letter_code
_entity_poly.pdbx_strand_id
1 'polypeptide(L)'
;MKKKIAAIGFVGVVSLLFGCSDDAPSPAAPPIAYNESSSSVVTGASSSSFQQQTPTSSAVNNGGKTIYEHKIIDVPAENVDYPNIVEEKMFCWTPGCEATVVPPSSSSKAAPKSSSQNAITIDTPENKPPIVNGMTMTDARDNKTYQLMQIGGKLWMAQDINYAGVTSECFNEQESNCTSNGRLYTFNSAQKACPTGWRLPNREEAQAALDDATVPWSYSGRCKDGDCNFMGQMGFHWTSATPQDGDKNFEDNKGDSYTVIIVEKDPDYAGEKERLFFQVDSKTKRFSVRCVQE
;
A
#
# COMPACT_ATOMS: atom_id res chain seq x y z
N MET A 1 -0.08 -49.77 -60.51
CA MET A 1 -0.82 -51.04 -60.70
C MET A 1 -2.06 -51.04 -59.78
N LYS A 2 -2.93 -52.06 -59.81
CA LYS A 2 -4.25 -52.06 -59.13
C LYS A 2 -4.22 -52.69 -57.72
N LYS A 3 -5.29 -52.46 -56.95
CA LYS A 3 -5.75 -53.11 -55.68
C LYS A 3 -5.20 -52.47 -54.38
N LYS A 4 -5.96 -52.41 -53.27
CA LYS A 4 -7.43 -52.57 -53.06
C LYS A 4 -7.84 -51.90 -51.73
N ILE A 5 -9.10 -51.48 -51.63
CA ILE A 5 -9.74 -51.11 -50.35
C ILE A 5 -10.16 -52.40 -49.62
N ALA A 6 -10.06 -52.39 -48.29
CA ALA A 6 -10.79 -53.30 -47.41
C ALA A 6 -11.19 -52.55 -46.12
N ALA A 7 -12.49 -52.46 -45.85
CA ALA A 7 -13.03 -51.97 -44.59
C ALA A 7 -13.84 -53.10 -43.96
N ILE A 8 -13.70 -53.29 -42.65
CA ILE A 8 -14.55 -54.17 -41.85
C ILE A 8 -14.87 -53.40 -40.56
N GLY A 9 -16.15 -53.35 -40.21
CA GLY A 9 -16.61 -52.86 -38.93
C GLY A 9 -17.76 -53.72 -38.43
N PHE A 10 -17.81 -53.91 -37.11
CA PHE A 10 -18.96 -54.40 -36.34
C PHE A 10 -18.97 -53.52 -35.07
N VAL A 11 -20.06 -52.82 -34.76
CA VAL A 11 -21.14 -53.30 -33.88
C VAL A 11 -20.56 -53.97 -32.61
N GLY A 12 -20.69 -53.44 -31.40
CA GLY A 12 -21.51 -52.31 -30.92
C GLY A 12 -22.47 -52.78 -29.84
N VAL A 13 -22.20 -52.39 -28.59
CA VAL A 13 -23.04 -52.69 -27.43
C VAL A 13 -23.24 -51.40 -26.64
N VAL A 14 -24.49 -50.99 -26.47
CA VAL A 14 -24.91 -49.94 -25.54
C VAL A 14 -25.31 -50.61 -24.22
N SER A 15 -24.95 -50.01 -23.09
CA SER A 15 -25.46 -50.41 -21.78
C SER A 15 -25.56 -49.19 -20.87
N LEU A 16 -26.69 -48.48 -20.98
CA LEU A 16 -27.14 -47.50 -19.99
C LEU A 16 -28.06 -48.21 -18.99
N LEU A 17 -27.77 -48.10 -17.70
CA LEU A 17 -28.73 -48.29 -16.63
C LEU A 17 -28.55 -47.18 -15.59
N PHE A 18 -29.66 -46.72 -15.02
CA PHE A 18 -29.75 -45.59 -14.09
C PHE A 18 -30.30 -46.07 -12.73
N GLY A 19 -29.92 -45.37 -11.66
CA GLY A 19 -30.60 -45.42 -10.35
C GLY A 19 -30.05 -46.47 -9.36
N CYS A 20 -30.09 -46.23 -8.04
CA CYS A 20 -30.55 -45.06 -7.28
C CYS A 20 -29.77 -44.93 -5.94
N SER A 21 -29.88 -43.77 -5.29
CA SER A 21 -30.06 -43.48 -3.84
C SER A 21 -29.82 -44.57 -2.78
N ASP A 22 -29.35 -44.26 -1.56
CA ASP A 22 -28.96 -43.00 -0.88
C ASP A 22 -27.95 -43.32 0.25
N ASP A 23 -27.15 -42.34 0.71
CA ASP A 23 -27.06 -41.98 2.14
C ASP A 23 -26.11 -40.76 2.36
N ALA A 24 -26.43 -39.90 3.33
CA ALA A 24 -25.67 -38.66 3.60
C ALA A 24 -25.56 -38.30 5.09
N PRO A 25 -24.39 -37.87 5.60
CA PRO A 25 -24.26 -37.26 6.92
C PRO A 25 -24.67 -35.78 6.95
N SER A 26 -25.30 -35.36 8.05
CA SER A 26 -25.79 -33.98 8.27
C SER A 26 -24.66 -32.93 8.41
N PRO A 27 -24.89 -31.67 7.99
CA PRO A 27 -24.05 -30.55 8.43
C PRO A 27 -24.15 -30.33 9.95
N ALA A 28 -23.11 -29.71 10.52
CA ALA A 28 -23.03 -29.35 11.94
C ALA A 28 -23.72 -28.01 12.25
N ALA A 29 -24.19 -27.85 13.48
CA ALA A 29 -24.81 -26.61 13.95
C ALA A 29 -23.76 -25.52 14.30
N PRO A 30 -24.04 -24.23 14.04
CA PRO A 30 -23.17 -23.14 14.46
C PRO A 30 -23.26 -22.88 15.97
N PRO A 31 -22.16 -22.47 16.64
CA PRO A 31 -22.20 -22.03 18.04
C PRO A 31 -22.96 -20.71 18.21
N ILE A 32 -23.53 -20.51 19.40
CA ILE A 32 -24.45 -19.42 19.73
C ILE A 32 -23.67 -18.15 20.10
N ALA A 33 -24.17 -16.99 19.69
CA ALA A 33 -23.59 -15.69 20.02
C ALA A 33 -23.67 -15.35 21.52
N TYR A 34 -22.63 -14.70 22.03
CA TYR A 34 -22.61 -14.05 23.35
C TYR A 34 -22.79 -12.54 23.17
N ASN A 35 -23.48 -11.88 24.09
CA ASN A 35 -23.85 -10.47 23.97
C ASN A 35 -23.43 -9.67 25.23
N GLU A 36 -23.31 -8.35 25.10
CA GLU A 36 -23.32 -7.33 26.17
C GLU A 36 -22.22 -7.38 27.28
N SER A 37 -21.22 -6.49 27.09
CA SER A 37 -21.08 -5.23 27.87
C SER A 37 -20.11 -5.01 29.05
N SER A 38 -19.72 -3.72 29.10
CA SER A 38 -19.34 -2.88 30.27
C SER A 38 -17.94 -2.93 30.88
N SER A 39 -17.11 -1.92 30.51
CA SER A 39 -16.21 -1.13 31.39
C SER A 39 -15.75 0.11 30.58
N SER A 40 -16.11 1.38 30.83
CA SER A 40 -16.17 2.24 32.04
C SER A 40 -14.84 2.96 32.36
N VAL A 41 -14.93 4.18 32.95
CA VAL A 41 -13.82 5.02 33.53
C VAL A 41 -12.90 5.73 32.49
N VAL A 42 -12.52 7.02 32.57
CA VAL A 42 -12.96 8.22 33.35
C VAL A 42 -12.53 9.52 32.61
N THR A 43 -13.16 10.66 32.89
CA THR A 43 -12.70 12.00 32.46
C THR A 43 -11.84 12.71 33.52
N GLY A 44 -10.74 13.36 33.12
CA GLY A 44 -9.89 14.16 34.01
C GLY A 44 -9.00 15.16 33.26
N ALA A 45 -8.65 16.28 33.89
CA ALA A 45 -7.90 17.39 33.28
C ALA A 45 -6.93 18.05 34.28
N SER A 46 -5.87 18.75 33.80
CA SER A 46 -5.29 20.03 34.31
C SER A 46 -3.83 20.32 33.87
N SER A 47 -3.53 21.61 33.59
CA SER A 47 -2.27 22.42 33.72
C SER A 47 -0.86 21.76 33.85
N SER A 48 0.28 22.32 33.36
CA SER A 48 0.78 23.72 33.53
C SER A 48 1.76 24.26 32.42
N SER A 49 2.88 24.96 32.74
CA SER A 49 3.73 25.78 31.82
C SER A 49 5.13 26.19 32.39
N PHE A 50 5.82 27.21 31.79
CA PHE A 50 7.16 27.84 32.09
C PHE A 50 8.43 27.12 31.55
N GLN A 51 9.58 27.75 31.20
CA GLN A 51 9.97 29.09 30.63
C GLN A 51 11.49 29.07 30.17
N GLN A 52 12.03 30.10 29.47
CA GLN A 52 13.44 30.15 28.95
C GLN A 52 14.01 31.60 28.79
N GLN A 53 15.33 31.85 28.99
CA GLN A 53 16.05 33.13 28.72
C GLN A 53 17.61 33.02 28.63
N THR A 54 18.33 34.09 28.24
CA THR A 54 19.67 34.07 27.57
C THR A 54 20.44 35.46 27.49
N PRO A 55 21.81 35.62 27.40
CA PRO A 55 22.56 36.94 27.58
C PRO A 55 23.33 37.82 26.49
N THR A 56 23.69 37.46 25.24
CA THR A 56 24.33 38.26 24.08
C THR A 56 25.88 38.34 23.90
N SER A 57 26.44 38.36 22.64
CA SER A 57 27.51 39.31 22.15
C SER A 57 28.01 39.14 20.66
N SER A 58 28.87 40.08 20.18
CA SER A 58 29.22 40.38 18.76
C SER A 58 30.60 39.88 18.27
N ALA A 59 30.90 40.01 16.96
CA ALA A 59 32.14 39.53 16.31
C ALA A 59 33.09 40.63 15.78
N VAL A 60 34.37 40.27 15.59
CA VAL A 60 35.43 41.03 14.87
C VAL A 60 36.02 40.12 13.78
N ASN A 61 36.46 40.70 12.66
CA ASN A 61 36.74 39.97 11.41
C ASN A 61 38.17 40.21 10.88
N ASN A 62 38.85 39.15 10.42
CA ASN A 62 40.10 39.29 9.64
C ASN A 62 40.45 37.98 8.86
N GLY A 63 41.10 38.10 7.71
CA GLY A 63 42.03 37.05 7.25
C GLY A 63 41.52 35.79 6.53
N GLY A 64 40.35 35.78 5.89
CA GLY A 64 40.08 34.90 4.73
C GLY A 64 39.83 33.40 4.93
N LYS A 65 40.07 32.80 6.11
CA LYS A 65 39.58 31.43 6.42
C LYS A 65 39.34 31.20 7.91
N THR A 66 38.15 31.56 8.40
CA THR A 66 37.76 31.42 9.79
C THR A 66 37.27 30.00 10.10
N ILE A 67 37.88 29.33 11.07
CA ILE A 67 37.27 28.17 11.75
C ILE A 67 36.45 28.72 12.91
N TYR A 68 35.14 28.44 12.93
CA TYR A 68 34.25 28.93 13.98
C TYR A 68 34.29 28.02 15.21
N GLU A 69 35.12 28.37 16.19
CA GLU A 69 35.02 27.83 17.54
C GLU A 69 33.65 28.21 18.13
N HIS A 70 32.80 27.21 18.36
CA HIS A 70 31.43 27.42 18.85
C HIS A 70 31.40 27.68 20.35
N LYS A 71 31.76 28.91 20.75
CA LYS A 71 31.49 29.38 22.11
C LYS A 71 30.04 29.83 22.19
N ILE A 72 29.21 29.04 22.89
CA ILE A 72 27.83 29.41 23.19
C ILE A 72 27.85 30.66 24.09
N ILE A 73 27.36 31.77 23.53
CA ILE A 73 26.91 32.93 24.29
C ILE A 73 25.46 33.16 23.87
N ASP A 74 24.59 32.35 24.47
CA ASP A 74 23.14 32.48 24.53
C ASP A 74 22.67 33.94 24.33
N VAL A 75 21.67 34.20 23.48
CA VAL A 75 21.22 35.57 23.11
C VAL A 75 19.76 35.86 23.53
N PRO A 76 19.46 36.98 24.24
CA PRO A 76 18.12 37.34 24.73
C PRO A 76 17.13 37.65 23.62
N ALA A 77 15.85 37.63 24.00
CA ALA A 77 14.75 38.06 23.16
C ALA A 77 13.92 39.17 23.84
N GLU A 78 14.44 40.40 23.79
CA GLU A 78 13.61 41.61 23.91
C GLU A 78 13.80 42.48 22.67
N ASN A 79 12.69 42.95 22.09
CA ASN A 79 12.59 43.85 20.93
C ASN A 79 12.88 43.23 19.53
N VAL A 80 11.94 42.41 19.05
CA VAL A 80 11.63 42.31 17.61
C VAL A 80 10.13 42.58 17.45
N ASP A 81 9.77 43.53 16.59
CA ASP A 81 8.41 44.05 16.42
C ASP A 81 7.65 43.35 15.28
N TYR A 82 6.31 43.28 15.37
CA TYR A 82 5.45 42.52 14.45
C TYR A 82 4.15 43.27 14.14
N PRO A 83 3.74 43.39 12.86
CA PRO A 83 2.57 44.16 12.47
C PRO A 83 1.27 43.50 12.96
N ASN A 84 0.38 44.33 13.51
CA ASN A 84 -0.91 43.93 14.04
C ASN A 84 -1.98 43.90 12.93
N ILE A 85 -2.76 42.82 12.84
CA ILE A 85 -3.74 42.58 11.75
C ILE A 85 -5.19 42.48 12.26
N VAL A 86 -5.54 43.27 13.28
CA VAL A 86 -6.88 43.30 13.89
C VAL A 86 -7.48 44.72 13.88
N GLU A 87 -7.64 45.29 12.68
CA GLU A 87 -8.34 46.58 12.48
C GLU A 87 -9.40 46.56 11.36
N GLU A 88 -9.80 45.39 10.84
CA GLU A 88 -11.00 45.28 9.99
C GLU A 88 -12.19 44.66 10.73
N LYS A 89 -13.40 45.18 10.46
CA LYS A 89 -14.63 44.75 11.12
C LYS A 89 -15.09 43.41 10.56
N MET A 90 -15.28 42.42 11.44
CA MET A 90 -15.82 41.10 11.07
C MET A 90 -17.19 41.23 10.40
N PHE A 91 -17.30 40.73 9.18
CA PHE A 91 -18.49 40.88 8.34
C PHE A 91 -19.49 39.73 8.58
N CYS A 92 -20.58 39.99 9.29
CA CYS A 92 -21.64 39.00 9.53
C CYS A 92 -22.54 38.79 8.30
N TRP A 93 -22.73 37.52 7.91
CA TRP A 93 -23.61 37.12 6.80
C TRP A 93 -25.08 36.89 7.20
N THR A 94 -25.43 37.07 8.48
CA THR A 94 -26.79 36.87 9.01
C THR A 94 -27.27 38.11 9.79
N PRO A 95 -28.49 38.63 9.51
CA PRO A 95 -29.07 39.72 10.28
C PRO A 95 -29.21 39.35 11.77
N GLY A 96 -28.74 40.24 12.65
CA GLY A 96 -28.88 40.11 14.11
C GLY A 96 -27.67 39.63 14.90
N CYS A 97 -26.49 39.41 14.29
CA CYS A 97 -25.29 38.98 15.02
C CYS A 97 -24.77 40.01 16.05
N GLU A 98 -25.10 41.29 15.85
CA GLU A 98 -24.45 42.44 16.50
C GLU A 98 -24.89 42.67 17.96
N ALA A 99 -25.87 41.92 18.46
CA ALA A 99 -26.56 42.17 19.72
C ALA A 99 -25.93 41.52 20.97
N THR A 100 -24.91 40.67 20.83
CA THR A 100 -24.44 39.77 21.92
C THR A 100 -22.95 39.76 22.21
N VAL A 101 -22.12 40.58 21.56
CA VAL A 101 -20.66 40.62 21.79
C VAL A 101 -20.21 41.98 22.31
N VAL A 102 -20.03 42.08 23.63
CA VAL A 102 -19.33 43.22 24.26
C VAL A 102 -17.83 42.86 24.35
N PRO A 103 -16.94 43.52 23.60
CA PRO A 103 -15.51 43.25 23.69
C PRO A 103 -14.93 43.82 25.01
N PRO A 104 -14.14 43.04 25.77
CA PRO A 104 -13.43 43.55 26.95
C PRO A 104 -12.34 44.54 26.51
N SER A 105 -12.15 45.60 27.30
CA SER A 105 -11.26 46.71 26.95
C SER A 105 -9.83 46.55 27.46
N SER A 106 -8.90 47.17 26.74
CA SER A 106 -7.60 47.67 27.20
C SER A 106 -6.47 46.66 27.53
N SER A 107 -5.53 46.61 26.59
CA SER A 107 -4.11 46.90 26.87
C SER A 107 -3.24 45.85 27.57
N SER A 108 -2.69 44.93 26.79
CA SER A 108 -1.33 44.38 27.01
C SER A 108 -0.69 44.06 25.66
N LYS A 109 0.50 44.62 25.40
CA LYS A 109 1.11 44.69 24.06
C LYS A 109 1.55 43.34 23.50
N ALA A 110 1.36 43.21 22.18
CA ALA A 110 2.21 42.56 21.17
C ALA A 110 2.79 41.15 21.46
N ALA A 111 2.48 40.22 20.55
CA ALA A 111 3.20 38.94 20.44
C ALA A 111 4.36 39.05 19.44
N PRO A 112 5.51 38.39 19.68
CA PRO A 112 6.47 38.10 18.65
C PRO A 112 6.13 36.77 17.94
N LYS A 113 6.32 36.69 16.62
CA LYS A 113 6.11 35.45 15.86
C LYS A 113 7.28 35.16 14.92
N SER A 114 8.38 34.67 15.51
CA SER A 114 9.64 34.38 14.81
C SER A 114 9.41 33.54 13.53
N SER A 115 10.15 33.87 12.48
CA SER A 115 10.04 33.24 11.18
C SER A 115 10.60 31.81 11.16
N SER A 116 10.18 31.07 10.14
CA SER A 116 10.88 29.91 9.60
C SER A 116 12.40 30.15 9.47
N GLN A 117 13.27 29.12 9.56
CA GLN A 117 13.05 27.70 9.27
C GLN A 117 13.65 26.76 10.34
N ASN A 118 12.84 26.30 11.29
CA ASN A 118 12.81 24.87 11.57
C ASN A 118 11.56 24.35 10.88
N ALA A 119 11.73 23.63 9.76
CA ALA A 119 10.62 22.88 9.20
C ALA A 119 10.28 21.78 10.21
N ILE A 120 9.06 21.83 10.78
CA ILE A 120 8.51 20.65 11.42
C ILE A 120 8.29 19.66 10.27
N THR A 121 9.22 18.73 10.10
CA THR A 121 8.89 17.46 9.44
C THR A 121 7.87 16.80 10.34
N ILE A 122 6.59 17.04 10.01
CA ILE A 122 5.55 16.09 10.31
C ILE A 122 5.99 14.86 9.55
N ASP A 123 6.58 13.90 10.25
CA ASP A 123 6.93 12.60 9.69
C ASP A 123 5.61 11.87 9.40
N THR A 124 5.00 12.21 8.27
CA THR A 124 3.81 11.56 7.74
C THR A 124 4.05 10.05 7.79
N PRO A 125 3.15 9.23 8.37
CA PRO A 125 3.42 7.81 8.59
C PRO A 125 3.92 7.07 7.35
N GLU A 126 3.48 7.47 6.17
CA GLU A 126 3.90 6.97 4.84
C GLU A 126 5.42 7.04 4.57
N ASN A 127 6.15 8.00 5.17
CA ASN A 127 7.59 8.20 4.94
C ASN A 127 8.49 7.47 5.94
N LYS A 128 7.93 6.83 6.98
CA LYS A 128 8.75 6.11 7.95
C LYS A 128 9.24 4.79 7.33
N PRO A 129 10.56 4.53 7.25
CA PRO A 129 11.07 3.29 6.69
C PRO A 129 10.65 2.08 7.54
N PRO A 130 10.45 0.91 6.90
CA PRO A 130 10.07 -0.31 7.57
C PRO A 130 11.25 -0.89 8.37
N ILE A 131 10.94 -1.71 9.39
CA ILE A 131 11.95 -2.31 10.27
C ILE A 131 12.30 -3.69 9.72
N VAL A 132 13.50 -3.86 9.16
CA VAL A 132 14.01 -5.13 8.65
C VAL A 132 14.83 -5.84 9.74
N ASN A 133 14.42 -7.05 10.12
CA ASN A 133 15.08 -7.90 11.10
C ASN A 133 15.38 -9.27 10.49
N GLY A 134 16.54 -9.42 9.86
CA GLY A 134 16.91 -10.63 9.12
C GLY A 134 15.93 -10.90 7.97
N MET A 135 15.34 -12.11 7.94
CA MET A 135 14.35 -12.50 6.91
C MET A 135 12.92 -12.07 7.26
N THR A 136 12.75 -10.93 7.94
CA THR A 136 11.44 -10.36 8.30
C THR A 136 11.46 -8.84 8.11
N MET A 137 10.32 -8.27 7.73
CA MET A 137 10.12 -6.82 7.62
C MET A 137 8.78 -6.41 8.24
N THR A 138 8.81 -5.51 9.22
CA THR A 138 7.61 -4.86 9.75
C THR A 138 7.38 -3.52 9.05
N ASP A 139 6.24 -3.38 8.37
CA ASP A 139 5.84 -2.12 7.72
C ASP A 139 5.50 -1.09 8.80
N ALA A 140 6.16 0.07 8.75
CA ALA A 140 5.98 1.11 9.75
C ALA A 140 4.63 1.85 9.66
N ARG A 141 3.89 1.68 8.56
CA ARG A 141 2.66 2.42 8.25
C ARG A 141 1.41 1.74 8.83
N ASP A 142 1.41 0.41 8.96
CA ASP A 142 0.30 -0.37 9.51
C ASP A 142 0.72 -1.46 10.53
N ASN A 143 2.02 -1.59 10.82
CA ASN A 143 2.62 -2.58 11.71
C ASN A 143 2.46 -4.05 11.28
N LYS A 144 2.05 -4.34 10.03
CA LYS A 144 2.05 -5.70 9.50
C LYS A 144 3.49 -6.18 9.31
N THR A 145 3.75 -7.43 9.69
CA THR A 145 5.06 -8.06 9.49
C THR A 145 4.99 -9.11 8.40
N TYR A 146 5.89 -9.00 7.44
CA TYR A 146 6.01 -9.85 6.26
C TYR A 146 7.31 -10.65 6.35
N GLN A 147 7.27 -11.90 5.89
CA GLN A 147 8.48 -12.72 5.73
C GLN A 147 9.22 -12.27 4.48
N LEU A 148 10.54 -12.36 4.50
CA LEU A 148 11.39 -12.07 3.35
C LEU A 148 12.03 -13.34 2.79
N MET A 149 12.35 -13.30 1.50
CA MET A 149 13.26 -14.24 0.84
C MET A 149 14.29 -13.50 -0.02
N GLN A 150 15.37 -14.17 -0.43
CA GLN A 150 16.40 -13.59 -1.28
C GLN A 150 16.33 -14.19 -2.68
N ILE A 151 16.14 -13.35 -3.70
CA ILE A 151 16.01 -13.75 -5.12
C ILE A 151 16.88 -12.81 -5.95
N GLY A 152 17.73 -13.35 -6.83
CA GLY A 152 18.61 -12.55 -7.69
C GLY A 152 19.59 -11.62 -6.93
N GLY A 153 19.84 -11.89 -5.64
CA GLY A 153 20.63 -11.03 -4.74
C GLY A 153 19.82 -9.94 -4.02
N LYS A 154 18.58 -9.66 -4.43
CA LYS A 154 17.66 -8.73 -3.76
C LYS A 154 16.88 -9.41 -2.63
N LEU A 155 16.43 -8.64 -1.64
CA LEU A 155 15.39 -9.07 -0.70
C LEU A 155 14.00 -8.79 -1.28
N TRP A 156 13.10 -9.75 -1.12
CA TRP A 156 11.71 -9.73 -1.58
C TRP A 156 10.77 -10.07 -0.44
N MET A 157 9.55 -9.52 -0.47
CA MET A 157 8.46 -10.04 0.35
C MET A 157 8.05 -11.43 -0.16
N ALA A 158 7.95 -12.39 0.75
CA ALA A 158 7.45 -13.74 0.45
C ALA A 158 5.91 -13.81 0.45
N GLN A 159 5.22 -12.80 1.01
CA GLN A 159 3.78 -12.60 0.87
C GLN A 159 3.50 -11.35 0.03
N ASP A 160 2.28 -11.27 -0.49
CA ASP A 160 1.78 -10.05 -1.12
C ASP A 160 1.44 -9.00 -0.05
N ILE A 161 1.60 -7.73 -0.39
CA ILE A 161 1.37 -6.64 0.54
C ILE A 161 -0.13 -6.45 0.84
N ASN A 162 -0.45 -6.16 2.10
CA ASN A 162 -1.81 -5.98 2.60
C ASN A 162 -2.00 -4.58 3.21
N TYR A 163 -1.32 -3.60 2.64
CA TYR A 163 -1.37 -2.20 3.07
C TYR A 163 -2.66 -1.53 2.60
N ALA A 164 -3.53 -1.14 3.54
CA ALA A 164 -4.85 -0.57 3.25
C ALA A 164 -4.87 0.98 3.12
N GLY A 165 -3.72 1.65 3.28
CA GLY A 165 -3.64 3.13 3.23
C GLY A 165 -3.80 3.76 1.84
N VAL A 166 -3.85 2.95 0.79
CA VAL A 166 -4.09 3.38 -0.60
C VAL A 166 -5.26 2.61 -1.21
N THR A 167 -5.89 3.15 -2.25
CA THR A 167 -7.08 2.58 -2.92
C THR A 167 -6.84 1.12 -3.33
N SER A 168 -7.44 0.21 -2.57
CA SER A 168 -7.21 -1.23 -2.62
C SER A 168 -8.47 -1.97 -2.17
N GLU A 169 -8.63 -3.20 -2.63
CA GLU A 169 -9.80 -4.04 -2.31
C GLU A 169 -9.39 -5.46 -1.98
N CYS A 170 -10.30 -6.16 -1.28
CA CYS A 170 -10.22 -7.60 -1.14
C CYS A 170 -10.95 -8.27 -2.30
N PHE A 171 -10.47 -9.44 -2.72
CA PHE A 171 -11.21 -10.28 -3.67
C PHE A 171 -12.63 -10.55 -3.13
N ASN A 172 -13.67 -10.29 -3.93
CA ASN A 172 -15.08 -10.35 -3.53
C ASN A 172 -15.44 -9.53 -2.27
N GLU A 173 -14.70 -8.45 -1.97
CA GLU A 173 -14.90 -7.58 -0.79
C GLU A 173 -14.76 -8.30 0.58
N GLN A 174 -14.19 -9.51 0.60
CA GLN A 174 -14.05 -10.34 1.81
C GLN A 174 -12.67 -10.16 2.47
N GLU A 175 -12.60 -9.58 3.67
CA GLU A 175 -11.34 -9.37 4.41
C GLU A 175 -10.58 -10.67 4.77
N SER A 176 -11.24 -11.83 4.75
CA SER A 176 -10.57 -13.16 4.81
C SER A 176 -9.60 -13.37 3.66
N ASN A 177 -9.95 -12.88 2.46
CA ASN A 177 -9.13 -12.98 1.27
C ASN A 177 -7.97 -11.97 1.38
N CYS A 178 -8.21 -10.75 1.85
CA CYS A 178 -7.13 -9.81 2.19
C CYS A 178 -6.13 -10.36 3.22
N THR A 179 -6.63 -11.13 4.20
CA THR A 179 -5.79 -11.73 5.25
C THR A 179 -4.93 -12.88 4.71
N SER A 180 -5.46 -13.65 3.74
CA SER A 180 -4.80 -14.86 3.20
C SER A 180 -3.91 -14.58 1.99
N ASN A 181 -4.30 -13.62 1.14
CA ASN A 181 -3.76 -13.40 -0.21
C ASN A 181 -3.22 -11.98 -0.45
N GLY A 182 -3.23 -11.11 0.56
CA GLY A 182 -2.91 -9.70 0.39
C GLY A 182 -4.02 -8.91 -0.32
N ARG A 183 -3.76 -7.63 -0.60
CA ARG A 183 -4.73 -6.71 -1.22
C ARG A 183 -4.55 -6.62 -2.73
N LEU A 184 -5.65 -6.33 -3.43
CA LEU A 184 -5.65 -6.05 -4.87
C LEU A 184 -5.64 -4.53 -5.11
N TYR A 185 -4.69 -4.07 -5.92
CA TYR A 185 -4.36 -2.66 -6.11
C TYR A 185 -4.61 -2.22 -7.55
N THR A 186 -5.08 -0.98 -7.77
CA THR A 186 -4.91 -0.34 -9.09
C THR A 186 -3.43 -0.07 -9.36
N PHE A 187 -3.00 0.11 -10.61
CA PHE A 187 -1.59 0.39 -10.89
C PHE A 187 -1.04 1.63 -10.15
N ASN A 188 -1.83 2.72 -10.06
CA ASN A 188 -1.39 3.92 -9.33
C ASN A 188 -1.30 3.69 -7.81
N SER A 189 -2.15 2.82 -7.27
CA SER A 189 -2.07 2.38 -5.88
C SER A 189 -0.87 1.46 -5.66
N ALA A 190 -0.57 0.55 -6.60
CA ALA A 190 0.53 -0.40 -6.54
C ALA A 190 1.89 0.30 -6.48
N GLN A 191 2.07 1.37 -7.24
CA GLN A 191 3.25 2.25 -7.19
C GLN A 191 3.47 2.94 -5.81
N LYS A 192 2.47 2.90 -4.91
CA LYS A 192 2.50 3.45 -3.55
C LYS A 192 2.27 2.39 -2.46
N ALA A 193 1.99 1.15 -2.87
CA ALA A 193 1.60 0.08 -1.96
C ALA A 193 2.81 -0.37 -1.13
N CYS A 194 3.99 -0.46 -1.73
CA CYS A 194 5.24 -0.77 -1.05
C CYS A 194 5.69 0.36 -0.08
N PRO A 195 6.34 0.04 1.05
CA PRO A 195 6.90 1.02 1.98
C PRO A 195 8.20 1.64 1.45
N THR A 196 8.65 2.76 2.02
CA THR A 196 9.89 3.45 1.62
C THR A 196 11.10 2.50 1.62
N GLY A 197 11.90 2.52 0.54
CA GLY A 197 13.01 1.56 0.33
C GLY A 197 12.59 0.24 -0.31
N TRP A 198 11.30 0.09 -0.68
CA TRP A 198 10.73 -1.06 -1.37
C TRP A 198 9.83 -0.60 -2.52
N ARG A 199 9.79 -1.36 -3.60
CA ARG A 199 9.09 -0.99 -4.85
C ARG A 199 8.54 -2.21 -5.58
N LEU A 200 7.79 -1.97 -6.66
CA LEU A 200 7.48 -2.99 -7.65
C LEU A 200 8.77 -3.49 -8.33
N PRO A 201 8.88 -4.78 -8.67
CA PRO A 201 10.05 -5.31 -9.35
C PRO A 201 10.18 -4.75 -10.77
N ASN A 202 11.42 -4.61 -11.26
CA ASN A 202 11.69 -4.39 -12.70
C ASN A 202 11.58 -5.72 -13.48
N ARG A 203 11.93 -5.73 -14.78
CA ARG A 203 11.79 -6.94 -15.60
C ARG A 203 12.78 -8.02 -15.20
N GLU A 204 14.01 -7.62 -14.91
CA GLU A 204 15.14 -8.51 -14.60
C GLU A 204 14.92 -9.20 -13.25
N GLU A 205 14.46 -8.44 -12.26
CA GLU A 205 14.02 -8.91 -10.96
C GLU A 205 12.80 -9.84 -11.09
N ALA A 206 11.77 -9.41 -11.84
CA ALA A 206 10.60 -10.24 -12.09
C ALA A 206 10.97 -11.58 -12.74
N GLN A 207 11.78 -11.58 -13.80
CA GLN A 207 12.24 -12.79 -14.48
C GLN A 207 13.00 -13.71 -13.50
N ALA A 208 13.91 -13.17 -12.68
CA ALA A 208 14.63 -13.96 -11.68
C ALA A 208 13.70 -14.62 -10.64
N ALA A 209 12.53 -14.01 -10.34
CA ALA A 209 11.49 -14.60 -9.49
C ALA A 209 10.55 -15.59 -10.22
N LEU A 210 10.47 -15.54 -11.56
CA LEU A 210 9.77 -16.56 -12.36
C LEU A 210 10.65 -17.79 -12.58
N ASP A 211 11.96 -17.61 -12.68
CA ASP A 211 12.94 -18.69 -12.85
C ASP A 211 13.20 -19.46 -11.52
N ASP A 212 12.94 -18.84 -10.37
CA ASP A 212 13.07 -19.44 -9.05
C ASP A 212 11.80 -20.17 -8.61
N ALA A 213 11.80 -21.49 -8.76
CA ALA A 213 10.69 -22.37 -8.37
C ALA A 213 10.43 -22.45 -6.84
N THR A 214 11.20 -21.78 -5.99
CA THR A 214 10.94 -21.68 -4.54
C THR A 214 10.04 -20.50 -4.17
N VAL A 215 9.77 -19.57 -5.10
CA VAL A 215 8.94 -18.39 -4.84
C VAL A 215 7.49 -18.81 -4.56
N PRO A 216 6.93 -18.48 -3.38
CA PRO A 216 5.56 -18.84 -3.01
C PRO A 216 4.57 -17.90 -3.68
N TRP A 217 4.39 -18.07 -4.99
CA TRP A 217 3.40 -17.36 -5.80
C TRP A 217 1.97 -17.58 -5.28
N SER A 218 1.07 -16.63 -5.55
CA SER A 218 -0.19 -16.46 -4.85
C SER A 218 -1.33 -16.27 -5.83
N TYR A 219 -2.21 -17.27 -5.90
CA TYR A 219 -3.33 -17.33 -6.84
C TYR A 219 -4.51 -16.44 -6.39
N SER A 220 -4.21 -15.18 -6.08
CA SER A 220 -5.07 -14.16 -5.50
C SER A 220 -6.16 -13.66 -6.45
N GLY A 221 -6.22 -14.18 -7.68
CA GLY A 221 -7.14 -13.76 -8.72
C GLY A 221 -6.92 -12.31 -9.16
N ARG A 222 -7.94 -11.75 -9.81
CA ARG A 222 -7.98 -10.34 -10.22
C ARG A 222 -9.39 -9.79 -10.05
N CYS A 223 -9.49 -8.46 -9.94
CA CYS A 223 -10.76 -7.76 -9.94
C CYS A 223 -10.76 -6.61 -10.96
N LYS A 224 -11.95 -6.24 -11.46
CA LYS A 224 -12.19 -5.00 -12.19
C LYS A 224 -13.64 -4.58 -11.97
N ASP A 225 -13.86 -3.34 -11.52
CA ASP A 225 -15.20 -2.72 -11.43
C ASP A 225 -16.25 -3.58 -10.68
N GLY A 226 -15.81 -4.36 -9.68
CA GLY A 226 -16.62 -5.31 -8.90
C GLY A 226 -16.64 -6.75 -9.42
N ASP A 227 -16.24 -6.99 -10.67
CA ASP A 227 -16.11 -8.32 -11.26
C ASP A 227 -14.75 -8.96 -10.89
N CYS A 228 -14.79 -9.99 -10.05
CA CYS A 228 -13.61 -10.63 -9.45
C CYS A 228 -13.52 -12.11 -9.86
N ASN A 229 -12.39 -12.51 -10.46
CA ASN A 229 -12.23 -13.81 -11.14
C ASN A 229 -10.88 -14.49 -10.82
N PHE A 230 -10.86 -15.81 -10.98
CA PHE A 230 -9.67 -16.70 -10.93
C PHE A 230 -8.94 -16.84 -9.58
N MET A 231 -9.56 -16.44 -8.46
CA MET A 231 -9.07 -16.80 -7.11
C MET A 231 -8.88 -18.33 -7.01
N GLY A 232 -7.74 -18.76 -6.48
CA GLY A 232 -7.34 -20.16 -6.38
C GLY A 232 -7.02 -20.84 -7.71
N GLN A 233 -6.88 -20.09 -8.81
CA GLN A 233 -6.60 -20.63 -10.15
C GLN A 233 -5.47 -19.90 -10.88
N MET A 234 -5.42 -18.57 -10.76
CA MET A 234 -4.35 -17.74 -11.32
C MET A 234 -4.05 -16.57 -10.37
N GLY A 235 -2.78 -16.19 -10.31
CA GLY A 235 -2.33 -14.94 -9.71
C GLY A 235 -1.97 -13.94 -10.81
N PHE A 236 -1.93 -12.67 -10.43
CA PHE A 236 -1.65 -11.57 -11.33
C PHE A 236 -0.95 -10.47 -10.53
N HIS A 237 0.32 -10.17 -10.81
CA HIS A 237 1.09 -9.18 -10.03
C HIS A 237 1.54 -8.00 -10.88
N TRP A 238 1.41 -6.79 -10.32
CA TRP A 238 2.01 -5.60 -10.93
C TRP A 238 3.54 -5.64 -10.90
N THR A 239 4.16 -5.30 -12.02
CA THR A 239 5.58 -4.97 -12.10
C THR A 239 5.76 -3.48 -12.41
N SER A 240 7.00 -3.00 -12.39
CA SER A 240 7.39 -1.71 -12.97
C SER A 240 7.88 -1.82 -14.42
N ALA A 241 7.84 -3.02 -15.02
CA ALA A 241 8.41 -3.27 -16.34
C ALA A 241 7.60 -2.63 -17.48
N THR A 242 8.35 -2.21 -18.51
CA THR A 242 7.81 -1.72 -19.78
C THR A 242 7.43 -2.89 -20.70
N PRO A 243 6.30 -2.83 -21.42
CA PRO A 243 5.93 -3.83 -22.43
C PRO A 243 7.02 -4.00 -23.50
N GLN A 244 7.28 -5.24 -23.91
CA GLN A 244 8.26 -5.57 -24.96
C GLN A 244 7.75 -6.70 -25.88
N ASP A 245 8.41 -6.86 -27.03
CA ASP A 245 8.13 -7.97 -27.94
C ASP A 245 8.30 -9.34 -27.25
N GLY A 246 7.38 -10.26 -27.53
CA GLY A 246 7.25 -11.54 -26.83
C GLY A 246 6.42 -11.53 -25.54
N ASP A 247 6.08 -10.37 -24.94
CA ASP A 247 5.09 -10.35 -23.86
C ASP A 247 3.69 -10.74 -24.40
N LYS A 248 2.91 -11.50 -23.63
CA LYS A 248 1.58 -11.91 -24.08
C LYS A 248 0.65 -10.71 -24.26
N ASN A 249 -0.01 -10.64 -25.42
CA ASN A 249 -0.85 -9.51 -25.89
C ASN A 249 -0.08 -8.20 -26.18
N PHE A 250 1.24 -8.21 -26.34
CA PHE A 250 2.02 -7.00 -26.68
C PHE A 250 1.55 -6.31 -27.97
N GLU A 251 1.21 -7.09 -28.99
CA GLU A 251 0.80 -6.53 -30.28
C GLU A 251 -0.55 -5.78 -30.21
N ASP A 252 -1.45 -6.21 -29.33
CA ASP A 252 -2.77 -5.60 -29.11
C ASP A 252 -2.73 -4.40 -28.14
N ASN A 253 -1.83 -4.44 -27.16
CA ASN A 253 -1.83 -3.54 -25.98
C ASN A 253 -0.66 -2.54 -26.00
N LYS A 254 -0.66 -1.60 -26.95
CA LYS A 254 0.46 -0.65 -27.17
C LYS A 254 0.25 0.74 -26.55
N GLY A 255 1.33 1.32 -26.01
CA GLY A 255 1.40 2.69 -25.50
C GLY A 255 1.23 2.84 -23.99
N ASP A 256 1.32 4.08 -23.50
CA ASP A 256 1.52 4.40 -22.07
C ASP A 256 0.35 4.01 -21.14
N SER A 257 -0.83 3.70 -21.69
CA SER A 257 -1.99 3.17 -20.95
C SER A 257 -1.79 1.75 -20.41
N TYR A 258 -0.76 1.05 -20.87
CA TYR A 258 -0.47 -0.35 -20.57
C TYR A 258 0.80 -0.51 -19.74
N THR A 259 0.97 -1.68 -19.14
CA THR A 259 2.15 -2.12 -18.39
C THR A 259 2.19 -3.65 -18.32
N VAL A 260 3.26 -4.18 -17.76
CA VAL A 260 3.51 -5.62 -17.69
C VAL A 260 3.11 -6.16 -16.33
N ILE A 261 2.40 -7.29 -16.36
CA ILE A 261 2.11 -8.09 -15.20
C ILE A 261 2.78 -9.46 -15.31
N ILE A 262 3.13 -10.02 -14.16
CA ILE A 262 3.32 -11.46 -14.01
C ILE A 262 1.93 -12.10 -13.99
N VAL A 263 1.80 -13.25 -14.65
CA VAL A 263 0.64 -14.14 -14.49
C VAL A 263 1.14 -15.53 -14.10
N GLU A 264 0.88 -15.94 -12.87
CA GLU A 264 1.02 -17.34 -12.46
C GLU A 264 -0.28 -18.13 -12.66
N LYS A 265 -0.14 -19.44 -12.95
CA LYS A 265 -1.24 -20.40 -12.96
C LYS A 265 -1.02 -21.45 -11.90
N ASP A 266 -2.08 -21.80 -11.18
CA ASP A 266 -2.06 -22.89 -10.20
C ASP A 266 -1.58 -24.20 -10.85
N PRO A 267 -0.84 -25.08 -10.14
CA PRO A 267 -0.34 -26.33 -10.68
C PRO A 267 -1.40 -27.22 -11.33
N ASP A 268 -2.64 -27.19 -10.83
CA ASP A 268 -3.79 -27.99 -11.28
C ASP A 268 -4.72 -27.20 -12.23
N TYR A 269 -4.33 -26.00 -12.67
CA TYR A 269 -5.09 -25.21 -13.64
C TYR A 269 -5.30 -25.96 -14.98
N ALA A 270 -6.56 -26.13 -15.37
CA ALA A 270 -6.95 -27.02 -16.47
C ALA A 270 -6.61 -26.52 -17.90
N GLY A 271 -6.13 -25.28 -18.06
CA GLY A 271 -5.83 -24.67 -19.36
C GLY A 271 -4.39 -24.87 -19.87
N GLU A 272 -3.95 -23.97 -20.75
CA GLU A 272 -2.58 -24.01 -21.31
C GLU A 272 -1.52 -23.86 -20.22
N LYS A 273 -0.61 -24.84 -20.15
CA LYS A 273 0.28 -25.12 -19.00
C LYS A 273 1.51 -24.22 -18.84
N GLU A 274 1.55 -23.10 -19.53
CA GLU A 274 2.59 -22.07 -19.34
C GLU A 274 2.38 -21.41 -17.97
N ARG A 275 3.08 -21.90 -16.93
CA ARG A 275 2.73 -21.63 -15.53
C ARG A 275 3.09 -20.23 -15.03
N LEU A 276 4.08 -19.59 -15.65
CA LEU A 276 4.65 -18.31 -15.25
C LEU A 276 5.03 -17.58 -16.54
N PHE A 277 4.44 -16.41 -16.81
CA PHE A 277 4.72 -15.62 -18.02
C PHE A 277 4.40 -14.13 -17.81
N PHE A 278 4.99 -13.29 -18.67
CA PHE A 278 4.65 -11.86 -18.75
C PHE A 278 3.46 -11.63 -19.67
N GLN A 279 2.52 -10.80 -19.23
CA GLN A 279 1.39 -10.33 -20.03
C GLN A 279 1.31 -8.81 -19.99
N VAL A 280 0.97 -8.20 -21.11
CA VAL A 280 0.64 -6.77 -21.17
C VAL A 280 -0.83 -6.58 -20.83
N ASP A 281 -1.12 -5.74 -19.83
CA ASP A 281 -2.48 -5.39 -19.43
C ASP A 281 -2.64 -3.85 -19.29
N SER A 282 -3.88 -3.40 -19.42
CA SER A 282 -4.32 -2.04 -19.16
C SER A 282 -4.21 -1.72 -17.66
N LYS A 283 -3.88 -0.47 -17.32
CA LYS A 283 -3.82 0.02 -15.93
C LYS A 283 -5.20 0.16 -15.23
N THR A 284 -6.22 -0.57 -15.71
CA THR A 284 -7.64 -0.48 -15.28
C THR A 284 -8.10 -1.62 -14.37
N LYS A 285 -7.36 -2.73 -14.27
CA LYS A 285 -7.69 -3.85 -13.38
C LYS A 285 -7.08 -3.66 -11.99
N ARG A 286 -7.40 -4.56 -11.06
CA ARG A 286 -6.71 -4.68 -9.77
C ARG A 286 -6.11 -6.07 -9.59
N PHE A 287 -4.86 -6.05 -9.14
CA PHE A 287 -3.89 -7.14 -9.12
C PHE A 287 -3.08 -7.09 -7.82
N SER A 288 -2.47 -8.21 -7.41
CA SER A 288 -1.63 -8.27 -6.22
C SER A 288 -0.31 -7.50 -6.42
N VAL A 289 0.36 -7.23 -5.31
CA VAL A 289 1.65 -6.52 -5.29
C VAL A 289 2.61 -7.25 -4.36
N ARG A 290 3.76 -7.63 -4.91
CA ARG A 290 4.87 -8.23 -4.17
C ARG A 290 6.08 -7.31 -4.30
N CYS A 291 6.56 -6.79 -3.18
CA CYS A 291 7.59 -5.76 -3.17
C CYS A 291 9.00 -6.34 -3.12
N VAL A 292 9.92 -5.70 -3.85
CA VAL A 292 11.36 -5.93 -3.80
C VAL A 292 12.07 -4.73 -3.16
N GLN A 293 13.16 -4.96 -2.45
CA GLN A 293 14.01 -3.92 -1.88
C GLN A 293 14.74 -3.14 -3.01
N GLU A 294 14.76 -1.81 -2.91
CA GLU A 294 15.24 -0.90 -3.96
C GLU A 294 16.65 -1.20 -4.48
#